data_AF-A0A8S2XYW0-F1
#
_entry.id   AF-A0A8S2XYW0-F1
#
_cell.length_a   1.000
_cell.length_b   1.000
_cell.length_c   1.000
_cell.angle_alpha   90.00
_cell.angle_beta   90.00
_cell.angle_gamma   90.00
#
_symmetry.space_group_name_H-M   'P 1'
#
loop_
_entity.id
_entity.type
_entity.pdbx_description
1 polymer ?
#
loop_
_entity_poly.entity_id
_entity_poly.type
_entity_poly.pdbx_seq_one_letter_code
_entity_poly.pdbx_strand_id
1 'polypeptide(L)' 'TRCRYSNNNNQWYRFNDTTVEEIQLTEQMLEEECFGGTFRVQKDTNNNSSSEERIRFWNAYMLIYQCIEPTKLLPPPAIP' A
#
# COMPACT_ATOMS: atom_id res chain seq x y z
N THR A 1 -23.73 -3.48 11.14
CA THR A 1 -22.75 -4.47 11.65
C THR A 1 -21.75 -3.74 12.51
N ARG A 2 -21.63 -4.10 13.80
CA ARG A 2 -20.94 -3.30 14.83
C ARG A 2 -19.45 -3.67 14.87
N CYS A 3 -18.58 -2.85 14.30
CA CYS A 3 -17.12 -3.02 14.45
C CYS A 3 -16.73 -2.72 15.90
N ARG A 4 -16.18 -3.73 16.59
CA ARG A 4 -15.49 -3.55 17.86
C ARG A 4 -14.18 -2.83 17.56
N TYR A 5 -13.93 -1.72 18.25
CA TYR A 5 -12.64 -1.05 18.26
C TYR A 5 -11.62 -2.00 18.91
N SER A 6 -10.91 -2.77 18.09
CA SER A 6 -9.74 -3.52 18.54
C SER A 6 -8.65 -2.50 18.80
N ASN A 7 -8.00 -2.56 19.97
CA ASN A 7 -6.89 -1.68 20.36
C ASN A 7 -5.62 -1.87 19.49
N ASN A 8 -5.72 -2.64 18.40
CA ASN A 8 -4.62 -3.02 17.54
C ASN A 8 -4.63 -2.18 16.24
N ASN A 9 -4.59 -0.84 16.37
CA ASN A 9 -4.73 0.12 15.26
C ASN A 9 -3.67 -0.01 14.13
N ASN A 10 -2.70 -0.92 14.27
CA ASN A 10 -1.60 -1.11 13.32
C ASN A 10 -1.53 -2.51 12.71
N GLN A 11 -2.50 -3.39 12.97
CA GLN A 11 -2.54 -4.71 12.34
C GLN A 11 -3.31 -4.65 11.03
N TRP A 12 -2.65 -5.05 9.95
CA TRP A 12 -3.24 -5.12 8.62
C TRP A 12 -3.38 -6.57 8.18
N TYR A 13 -4.45 -6.86 7.45
CA TYR A 13 -4.74 -8.19 6.95
C TYR A 13 -5.04 -8.13 5.46
N ARG A 14 -4.46 -9.06 4.70
CA ARG A 14 -4.78 -9.28 3.29
C ARG A 14 -5.81 -10.38 3.18
N PHE A 15 -6.94 -10.05 2.55
CA PHE A 15 -8.00 -10.99 2.23
C PHE A 15 -7.90 -11.36 0.76
N ASN A 16 -7.64 -12.64 0.46
CA ASN A 16 -7.51 -13.14 -0.91
C ASN A 16 -8.38 -14.39 -1.07
N ASP A 17 -9.67 -14.15 -1.33
CA ASP A 17 -10.74 -15.15 -1.40
C ASP A 17 -10.79 -16.07 -0.17
N THR A 18 -10.10 -17.21 -0.24
CA THR A 18 -10.09 -18.23 0.82
C THR A 18 -8.98 -18.03 1.85
N THR A 19 -7.99 -17.18 1.59
CA THR A 19 -6.86 -16.95 2.51
C THR A 19 -6.94 -15.58 3.19
N VAL A 20 -6.55 -15.57 4.46
CA VAL A 20 -6.39 -14.35 5.27
C VAL A 20 -5.00 -14.38 5.88
N GLU A 21 -4.19 -13.38 5.58
CA GLU A 21 -2.80 -13.28 6.02
C GLU A 21 -2.58 -11.96 6.74
N GLU A 22 -1.88 -11.99 7.87
CA GLU A 22 -1.40 -10.77 8.53
C GLU A 22 -0.26 -10.18 7.69
N ILE A 23 -0.37 -8.90 7.36
CA ILE A 23 0.62 -8.18 6.57
C ILE A 23 1.08 -6.94 7.31
N GLN A 24 2.32 -6.53 7.05
CA GLN A 24 2.80 -5.22 7.45
C GLN A 24 2.56 -4.25 6.30
N LEU A 25 1.66 -3.29 6.51
CA LEU A 25 1.37 -2.25 5.53
C LEU A 25 2.44 -1.15 5.61
N THR A 26 3.62 -1.43 5.05
CA THR A 26 4.69 -0.43 4.90
C THR A 26 4.44 0.46 3.68
N GLU A 27 5.03 1.66 3.65
CA GLU A 27 4.92 2.56 2.49
C GLU A 27 5.40 1.87 1.20
N GLN A 28 6.53 1.16 1.26
CA GLN A 28 7.05 0.40 0.14
C GLN A 28 6.05 -0.66 -0.37
N MET A 29 5.43 -1.43 0.53
CA MET A 29 4.47 -2.46 0.16
C MET A 29 3.22 -1.84 -0.48
N LEU A 30 2.76 -0.69 0.03
CA LEU A 30 1.64 0.05 -0.53
C LEU A 30 1.96 0.58 -1.95
N GLU A 31 3.15 1.11 -2.14
CA GLU A 31 3.60 1.59 -3.46
C GLU A 31 3.69 0.45 -4.48
N GLU A 32 4.21 -0.70 -4.06
CA GLU A 32 4.38 -1.88 -4.93
C GLU A 32 3.04 -2.53 -5.28
N GLU A 33 2.13 -2.66 -4.32
CA GLU A 33 0.88 -3.41 -4.48
C GLU A 33 -0.32 -2.55 -4.87
N CYS A 34 -0.34 -1.26 -4.51
CA CYS A 34 -1.54 -0.43 -4.64
C CYS A 34 -1.39 0.77 -5.58
N PHE A 35 -0.19 1.34 -5.77
CA PHE A 35 -0.06 2.55 -6.60
C PHE A 35 -0.06 2.25 -8.11
N GLY A 36 0.30 1.03 -8.50
CA GLY A 36 0.43 0.66 -9.91
C GLY A 36 1.65 1.34 -10.55
N GLY A 37 1.51 1.81 -11.80
CA GLY A 37 2.57 2.53 -12.51
C GLY A 37 3.58 1.62 -13.24
N THR A 38 4.69 2.21 -13.67
CA THR A 38 5.79 1.49 -14.31
C THR A 38 6.90 1.16 -13.31
N PHE A 39 7.54 0.02 -13.48
CA PHE A 39 8.67 -0.42 -12.68
C PHE A 39 9.81 -0.89 -13.58
N ARG A 40 11.05 -0.68 -13.14
CA ARG A 40 12.25 -1.06 -13.90
C ARG A 40 12.74 -2.40 -13.40
N VAL A 41 12.87 -3.36 -14.30
CA VAL A 41 13.50 -4.65 -14.01
C VAL A 41 14.92 -4.63 -14.52
N GLN A 42 15.89 -4.85 -13.63
CA GLN A 42 17.26 -5.11 -14.04
C GLN A 42 17.36 -6.56 -14.51
N LYS A 43 17.71 -6.77 -15.79
CA LYS A 43 18.11 -8.08 -16.30
C LYS A 43 19.62 -8.17 -16.23
N ASP A 44 20.13 -8.88 -15.24
CA ASP A 44 21.55 -9.24 -15.19
C ASP A 44 21.78 -10.42 -16.14
N THR A 45 22.04 -10.11 -17.42
CA THR A 45 22.63 -11.07 -18.34
C THR A 45 24.14 -10.87 -18.30
N ASN A 46 24.89 -11.97 -18.26
CA ASN A 46 26.33 -12.12 -17.97
C ASN A 46 27.33 -11.22 -18.76
N ASN A 47 26.88 -10.26 -19.57
CA ASN A 47 27.70 -9.27 -20.27
C ASN A 47 26.97 -7.97 -20.67
N ASN A 48 25.71 -7.72 -20.28
CA ASN A 48 25.02 -6.46 -20.59
C ASN A 48 23.90 -6.15 -19.58
N SER A 49 23.96 -4.99 -18.93
CA SER A 49 22.92 -4.51 -18.00
C SER A 49 21.83 -3.75 -18.78
N SER A 50 20.83 -4.45 -19.29
CA SER A 50 19.64 -3.82 -19.87
C SER A 50 18.58 -3.61 -18.79
N SER A 51 18.10 -2.37 -18.62
CA SER A 51 16.92 -2.09 -17.80
C SER A 51 15.67 -2.06 -18.68
N GLU A 52 14.68 -2.87 -18.34
CA GLU A 52 13.41 -2.96 -19.06
C GLU A 52 12.33 -2.28 -18.19
N GLU A 53 11.60 -1.32 -18.76
CA GLU A 53 10.46 -0.68 -18.08
C GLU A 53 9.19 -1.50 -18.35
N ARG A 54 8.52 -1.93 -17.29
CA ARG A 54 7.30 -2.73 -17.36
C ARG A 54 6.16 -2.03 -16.64
N ILE A 55 4.95 -2.25 -17.12
CA ILE A 55 3.71 -1.72 -16.52
C ILE A 55 3.20 -2.74 -15.49
N ARG A 56 2.87 -2.29 -14.28
CA ARG A 56 2.17 -3.13 -13.30
C ARG A 56 0.74 -3.37 -13.75
N PHE A 57 0.30 -4.62 -13.72
CA PHE A 57 -1.06 -5.01 -14.11
C PHE A 57 -2.05 -5.05 -12.92
N TRP A 58 -1.59 -4.66 -11.73
CA TRP A 58 -2.41 -4.55 -10.53
C TRP A 58 -2.20 -3.19 -9.87
N ASN A 59 -3.26 -2.67 -9.29
CA ASN A 59 -3.30 -1.43 -8.52
C ASN A 59 -4.57 -1.42 -7.66
N ALA A 60 -4.62 -0.50 -6.69
CA ALA A 60 -5.82 -0.31 -5.88
C ALA A 60 -6.98 0.18 -6.75
N TYR A 61 -8.13 -0.46 -6.59
CA TYR A 61 -9.36 -0.08 -7.27
C TYR A 61 -10.23 0.87 -6.44
N MET A 62 -10.26 0.68 -5.11
CA MET A 62 -11.13 1.42 -4.20
C MET A 62 -10.42 1.67 -2.88
N LEU A 63 -10.59 2.89 -2.34
CA LEU A 63 -10.05 3.31 -1.06
C LEU A 63 -11.20 3.62 -0.10
N ILE A 64 -11.13 3.07 1.11
CA ILE A 64 -12.14 3.25 2.16
C ILE A 64 -11.49 4.04 3.29
N TYR A 65 -12.03 5.21 3.59
CA TYR A 65 -11.55 6.08 4.66
C TYR A 65 -12.55 6.13 5.79
N GLN A 66 -12.05 6.09 7.03
CA GLN A 66 -12.85 6.35 8.22
C GLN A 66 -12.71 7.82 8.62
N CYS A 67 -13.84 8.51 8.82
CA CYS A 67 -13.83 9.86 9.37
C CYS A 67 -13.26 9.84 10.79
N ILE A 68 -12.27 10.69 11.04
CA ILE A 68 -11.71 10.92 12.37
C ILE A 68 -12.32 12.18 12.98
N GLU A 69 -12.50 12.18 14.30
CA GLU A 69 -13.00 13.35 15.00
C GLU A 69 -12.08 14.56 14.76
N PRO A 70 -12.63 15.78 14.63
CA PRO A 70 -11.83 16.98 14.37
C PRO A 70 -10.73 17.23 15.41
N THR A 71 -10.96 16.78 16.64
CA THR A 71 -10.02 16.85 17.77
C THR A 71 -8.78 15.97 17.63
N LYS A 72 -8.80 15.00 16.70
CA LYS A 72 -7.66 14.11 16.39
C LYS A 72 -6.99 14.45 15.07
N LEU A 73 -7.47 15.47 14.35
CA LEU A 73 -6.81 15.95 13.15
C LEU A 73 -5.48 16.58 13.54
N LEU A 74 -4.42 16.16 12.86
CA LEU A 74 -3.15 16.87 12.93
C LEU A 74 -3.35 18.29 12.40
N PRO A 75 -2.70 19.30 12.99
CA PRO A 75 -2.73 20.65 12.45
C PRO A 75 -2.22 20.63 10.99
N PRO A 76 -2.78 21.46 10.11
CA PRO A 76 -2.31 21.54 8.73
C PRO A 76 -0.81 21.83 8.70
N PRO A 77 -0.05 21.24 7.75
CA PRO A 77 1.38 21.47 7.65
C PRO A 77 1.65 22.97 7.49
N ALA A 78 2.56 23.50 8.30
CA ALA A 78 3.00 24.89 8.17
C ALA A 78 3.64 25.05 6.78
N ILE A 79 3.03 25.90 5.96
CA ILE A 79 3.57 26.29 4.66
C ILE A 79 4.84 27.11 4.97
N PRO A 80 6.01 26.76 4.42
CA PRO A 80 7.23 27.54 4.61
C PRO A 80 7.14 28.93 3.95
#